data_AF-A0A932HH25-F1
#
_entry.id   AF-A0A932HH25-F1
#
_cell.length_a   1.000
_cell.length_b   1.000
_cell.length_c   1.000
_cell.angle_alpha   90.00
_cell.angle_beta   90.00
_cell.angle_gamma   90.00
#
_symmetry.space_group_name_H-M   'P 1'
#
loop_
_entity.id
_entity.type
_entity.pdbx_description
1 polymer ?
#
loop_
_entity_poly.entity_id
_entity_poly.type
_entity_poly.pdbx_seq_one_letter_code
_entity_poly.pdbx_strand_id
1 'polypeptide(L)'
;MRVRLSLVALPLVLVACTSRDRVVAELFSEDARWVDLTYPFNSATIYWPTAQGFQLEKVADGETEAGYYYAANNFRAAEHGGTHLDAPVHFARGKHTADQIPLAQLMGSAVVVDVSVKAAQNPDYQVTVERSALDQTIVRPDSSLPAPSRTDAASCAVSPTFTDTESGKTTT
;
A
#
# COMPACT_ATOMS: atom_id res chain seq x y z
N MET A 1 67.10 -0.54 -21.72
CA MET A 1 65.74 -1.13 -21.64
C MET A 1 65.24 -1.03 -20.19
N ARG A 2 64.33 -0.11 -19.88
CA ARG A 2 63.63 -0.02 -18.58
C ARG A 2 62.18 0.38 -18.87
N VAL A 3 61.27 -0.57 -18.81
CA VAL A 3 59.83 -0.35 -18.98
C VAL A 3 59.25 0.00 -17.61
N ARG A 4 58.73 1.21 -17.44
CA ARG A 4 57.94 1.59 -16.27
C ARG A 4 56.49 1.24 -16.55
N LEU A 5 55.98 0.21 -15.87
CA LEU A 5 54.57 -0.15 -15.89
C LEU A 5 53.87 0.63 -14.78
N SER A 6 53.19 1.73 -15.14
CA SER A 6 52.31 2.43 -14.20
C SER A 6 51.00 1.65 -14.07
N LEU A 7 50.84 0.95 -12.94
CA LEU A 7 49.55 0.44 -12.50
C LEU A 7 48.69 1.61 -12.01
N VAL A 8 47.74 2.05 -12.84
CA VAL A 8 46.61 2.86 -12.40
C VAL A 8 45.56 1.88 -11.86
N ALA A 9 45.54 1.69 -10.53
CA ALA A 9 44.46 0.97 -9.88
C ALA A 9 43.20 1.86 -9.85
N LEU A 10 42.16 1.41 -10.55
CA LEU A 10 40.85 2.04 -10.65
C LEU A 10 40.02 1.71 -9.39
N PRO A 11 39.64 2.66 -8.52
CA PRO A 11 38.76 2.37 -7.40
C PRO A 11 37.30 2.56 -7.87
N LEU A 12 36.71 1.53 -8.50
CA LEU A 12 35.34 1.60 -9.02
C LEU A 12 34.43 0.49 -8.48
N VAL A 13 34.51 0.15 -7.18
CA VAL A 13 33.72 -0.98 -6.63
C VAL A 13 32.97 -0.66 -5.32
N LEU A 14 32.84 0.61 -4.89
CA LEU A 14 32.23 0.91 -3.56
C LEU A 14 30.85 1.61 -3.57
N VAL A 15 30.24 1.89 -4.74
CA VAL A 15 29.05 2.78 -4.79
C VAL A 15 27.70 2.03 -4.66
N ALA A 16 27.65 0.71 -4.80
CA ALA A 16 26.38 -0.02 -4.90
C ALA A 16 25.71 -0.34 -3.55
N CYS A 17 26.44 -0.37 -2.43
CA CYS A 17 25.87 -0.78 -1.14
C CYS A 17 25.13 0.35 -0.39
N THR A 18 25.27 1.61 -0.80
CA THR A 18 24.76 2.77 -0.03
C THR A 18 23.29 3.13 -0.28
N SER A 19 22.61 2.55 -1.28
CA SER A 19 21.26 2.99 -1.67
C SER A 19 20.16 2.47 -0.74
N ARG A 20 20.26 1.21 -0.27
CA ARG A 20 19.24 0.59 0.57
C ARG A 20 19.22 1.17 1.99
N ASP A 21 20.40 1.46 2.54
CA ASP A 21 20.54 2.05 3.87
C ASP A 21 19.99 3.49 3.94
N ARG A 22 20.02 4.22 2.82
CA ARG A 22 19.48 5.58 2.74
C ARG A 22 17.95 5.64 2.83
N VAL A 23 17.23 4.76 2.14
CA VAL A 23 15.74 4.76 2.17
C VAL A 23 15.23 4.46 3.58
N VAL A 24 15.84 3.49 4.26
CA VAL A 24 15.46 3.15 5.64
C VAL A 24 15.81 4.30 6.58
N ALA A 25 16.99 4.91 6.43
CA ALA A 25 17.38 6.07 7.24
C ALA A 25 16.45 7.28 7.02
N GLU A 26 15.99 7.52 5.79
CA GLU A 26 15.05 8.59 5.46
C GLU A 26 13.66 8.32 6.05
N LEU A 27 13.13 7.10 5.95
CA LEU A 27 11.81 6.72 6.50
C LEU A 27 11.73 6.90 8.02
N PHE A 28 12.82 6.67 8.73
CA PHE A 28 12.89 6.80 10.20
C PHE A 28 13.65 8.05 10.65
N SER A 29 13.91 9.00 9.75
CA SER A 29 14.48 10.29 10.13
C SER A 29 13.48 11.14 10.90
N GLU A 30 13.97 12.09 11.70
CA GLU A 30 13.12 13.05 12.41
C GLU A 30 12.30 13.94 11.45
N ASP A 31 12.79 14.10 10.21
CA ASP A 31 12.13 14.86 9.15
C ASP A 31 11.07 14.04 8.40
N ALA A 32 10.98 12.72 8.64
CA ALA A 32 10.02 11.86 7.99
C ALA A 32 8.58 12.16 8.45
N ARG A 33 7.68 12.38 7.50
CA ARG A 33 6.25 12.56 7.79
C ARG A 33 5.46 11.30 7.47
N TRP A 34 4.96 10.65 8.51
CA TRP A 34 4.00 9.56 8.40
C TRP A 34 2.60 10.11 8.21
N VAL A 35 1.91 9.66 7.18
CA VAL A 35 0.52 10.02 6.88
C VAL A 35 -0.32 8.76 6.97
N ASP A 36 -1.30 8.75 7.86
CA ASP A 36 -2.28 7.67 7.93
C ASP A 36 -3.26 7.79 6.76
N LEU A 37 -3.42 6.70 6.01
CA LEU A 37 -4.34 6.58 4.88
C LEU A 37 -5.53 5.65 5.20
N THR A 38 -5.77 5.38 6.49
CA THR A 38 -6.79 4.45 6.97
C THR A 38 -8.01 5.18 7.54
N TYR A 39 -9.20 4.68 7.22
CA TYR A 39 -10.41 5.06 7.95
C TYR A 39 -10.58 4.26 9.25
N PRO A 40 -11.27 4.81 10.27
CA PRO A 40 -11.63 4.05 11.46
C PRO A 40 -12.38 2.75 11.11
N PHE A 41 -12.00 1.65 11.77
CA PHE A 41 -12.59 0.34 11.56
C PHE A 41 -13.53 -0.04 12.70
N ASN A 42 -14.84 0.11 12.48
CA ASN A 42 -15.89 -0.05 13.49
C ASN A 42 -17.28 -0.31 12.86
N SER A 43 -18.36 -0.21 13.64
CA SER A 43 -19.73 -0.45 13.18
C SER A 43 -20.23 0.52 12.10
N ALA A 44 -19.55 1.65 11.89
CA ALA A 44 -19.84 2.60 10.82
C ALA A 44 -18.98 2.36 9.56
N THR A 45 -18.08 1.37 9.58
CA THR A 45 -17.29 0.99 8.40
C THR A 45 -18.21 0.56 7.28
N ILE A 46 -17.90 1.04 6.07
CA ILE A 46 -18.65 0.73 4.85
C ILE A 46 -18.16 -0.61 4.29
N TYR A 47 -19.11 -1.44 3.87
CA TYR A 47 -18.89 -2.74 3.24
C TYR A 47 -19.69 -2.82 1.95
N TRP A 48 -19.31 -3.76 1.08
CA TRP A 48 -20.15 -4.12 -0.06
C TRP A 48 -21.55 -4.56 0.43
N PRO A 49 -22.66 -4.22 -0.27
CA PRO A 49 -24.02 -4.42 0.26
C PRO A 49 -24.38 -5.86 0.66
N THR A 50 -23.71 -6.87 0.09
CA THR A 50 -23.94 -8.29 0.41
C THR A 50 -22.94 -8.86 1.42
N ALA A 51 -21.93 -8.09 1.83
CA ALA A 51 -20.96 -8.51 2.84
C ALA A 51 -21.54 -8.34 4.25
N GLN A 52 -20.98 -9.10 5.19
CA GLN A 52 -21.30 -8.94 6.60
C GLN A 52 -20.50 -7.76 7.17
N GLY A 53 -21.21 -6.84 7.82
CA GLY A 53 -20.60 -5.69 8.48
C GLY A 53 -19.80 -6.05 9.73
N PHE A 54 -19.12 -5.04 10.28
CA PHE A 54 -18.34 -5.15 11.49
C PHE A 54 -19.20 -5.53 12.71
N GLN A 55 -18.73 -6.50 13.48
CA GLN A 55 -19.33 -6.93 14.74
C GLN A 55 -18.27 -6.86 15.83
N LEU A 56 -18.62 -6.24 16.96
CA LEU A 56 -17.76 -6.12 18.13
C LEU A 56 -18.44 -6.78 19.32
N GLU A 57 -17.72 -7.65 20.00
CA GLU A 57 -18.10 -8.22 21.27
C GLU A 57 -17.11 -7.73 22.33
N LYS A 58 -17.58 -6.96 23.30
CA LYS A 58 -16.75 -6.53 24.42
C LYS A 58 -16.52 -7.70 25.37
N VAL A 59 -15.26 -8.07 25.56
CA VAL A 59 -14.85 -9.19 26.43
C VAL A 59 -14.60 -8.70 27.86
N ALA A 60 -13.88 -7.58 27.99
CA ALA A 60 -13.59 -6.95 29.27
C ALA A 60 -13.31 -5.46 29.08
N ASP A 61 -13.58 -4.67 30.12
CA ASP A 61 -13.27 -3.24 30.20
C ASP A 61 -13.37 -2.81 31.67
N GLY A 62 -12.33 -3.08 32.46
CA GLY A 62 -12.33 -2.76 33.88
C GLY A 62 -11.24 -3.43 34.70
N GLU A 63 -11.22 -3.13 36.00
CA GLU A 63 -10.34 -3.78 36.98
C GLU A 63 -10.68 -5.26 37.12
N THR A 64 -9.65 -6.10 37.07
CA THR A 64 -9.76 -7.54 37.30
C THR A 64 -9.66 -7.88 38.78
N GLU A 65 -10.12 -9.07 39.16
CA GLU A 65 -9.97 -9.59 40.53
C GLU A 65 -8.50 -9.73 40.97
N ALA A 66 -7.58 -9.81 40.01
CA ALA A 66 -6.14 -9.85 40.26
C ALA A 66 -5.51 -8.45 40.48
N GLY A 67 -6.32 -7.38 40.45
CA GLY A 67 -5.90 -6.02 40.80
C GLY A 67 -5.24 -5.24 39.66
N TYR A 68 -5.54 -5.57 38.41
CA TYR A 68 -5.09 -4.80 37.24
C TYR A 68 -6.23 -4.52 36.26
N TYR A 69 -6.17 -3.38 35.57
CA TYR A 69 -7.13 -3.00 34.53
C TYR A 69 -6.93 -3.84 33.26
N TYR A 70 -8.02 -4.38 32.72
CA TYR A 70 -8.04 -5.18 31.50
C TYR A 70 -9.16 -4.73 30.57
N ALA A 71 -8.80 -4.41 29.33
CA ALA A 71 -9.73 -4.09 28.26
C ALA A 71 -9.45 -4.98 27.05
N ALA A 72 -10.48 -5.66 26.56
CA ALA A 72 -10.39 -6.57 25.43
C ALA A 72 -11.73 -6.67 24.70
N ASN A 73 -11.66 -6.86 23.38
CA ASN A 73 -12.83 -7.10 22.53
C ASN A 73 -12.51 -8.24 21.55
N ASN A 74 -13.50 -9.07 21.24
CA ASN A 74 -13.50 -9.88 20.03
C ASN A 74 -14.15 -9.06 18.91
N PHE A 75 -13.73 -9.27 17.68
CA PHE A 75 -14.43 -8.70 16.53
C PHE A 75 -14.52 -9.68 15.37
N ARG A 76 -15.49 -9.44 14.50
CA ARG A 76 -15.70 -10.18 13.25
C ARG A 76 -16.05 -9.20 12.14
N ALA A 77 -15.46 -9.39 10.97
CA ALA A 77 -15.70 -8.56 9.79
C ALA A 77 -15.46 -9.37 8.51
N ALA A 78 -16.05 -8.92 7.39
CA ALA A 78 -15.63 -9.39 6.07
C ALA A 78 -14.24 -8.84 5.70
N GLU A 79 -13.50 -9.58 4.87
CA GLU A 79 -12.14 -9.19 4.43
C GLU A 79 -12.14 -7.87 3.63
N HIS A 80 -13.20 -7.63 2.85
CA HIS A 80 -13.34 -6.47 1.96
C HIS A 80 -14.21 -5.37 2.59
N GLY A 81 -13.72 -4.79 3.69
CA GLY A 81 -14.40 -3.73 4.44
C GLY A 81 -13.48 -2.56 4.78
N GLY A 82 -13.97 -1.33 4.62
CA GLY A 82 -13.17 -0.13 4.89
C GLY A 82 -11.88 -0.06 4.05
N THR A 83 -10.81 0.51 4.61
CA THR A 83 -9.47 0.45 4.02
C THR A 83 -8.92 -0.99 4.16
N HIS A 84 -8.72 -1.70 3.05
CA HIS A 84 -8.32 -3.11 3.04
C HIS A 84 -7.36 -3.44 1.88
N LEU A 85 -6.92 -4.70 1.82
CA LEU A 85 -6.03 -5.24 0.79
C LEU A 85 -6.74 -6.36 0.02
N ASP A 86 -6.79 -6.24 -1.31
CA ASP A 86 -7.23 -7.31 -2.20
C ASP A 86 -6.06 -8.17 -2.65
N ALA A 87 -5.99 -9.40 -2.16
CA ALA A 87 -4.98 -10.35 -2.61
C ALA A 87 -5.31 -10.87 -4.03
N PRO A 88 -4.30 -11.30 -4.83
CA PRO A 88 -4.52 -11.81 -6.19
C PRO A 88 -5.59 -12.91 -6.30
N VAL A 89 -5.70 -13.77 -5.28
CA VAL A 89 -6.73 -14.83 -5.24
C VAL A 89 -8.17 -14.30 -5.30
N HIS A 90 -8.40 -13.03 -4.93
CA HIS A 90 -9.72 -12.40 -4.90
C HIS A 90 -10.44 -12.50 -6.26
N PHE A 91 -9.70 -12.40 -7.36
CA PHE A 91 -10.23 -12.60 -8.71
C PHE A 91 -9.46 -13.61 -9.58
N ALA A 92 -8.30 -14.11 -9.14
CA ALA A 92 -7.50 -15.06 -9.90
C ALA A 92 -7.27 -16.38 -9.14
N ARG A 93 -8.00 -17.43 -9.55
CA ARG A 93 -7.91 -18.77 -8.94
C ARG A 93 -6.47 -19.28 -8.87
N GLY A 94 -6.07 -19.77 -7.70
CA GLY A 94 -4.75 -20.39 -7.48
C GLY A 94 -3.59 -19.39 -7.40
N LYS A 95 -3.87 -18.09 -7.29
CA LYS A 95 -2.88 -17.05 -7.00
C LYS A 95 -2.73 -16.84 -5.49
N HIS A 96 -1.80 -15.98 -5.11
CA HIS A 96 -1.47 -15.72 -3.72
C HIS A 96 -2.70 -15.28 -2.92
N THR A 97 -2.90 -15.93 -1.76
CA THR A 97 -3.68 -15.40 -0.64
C THR A 97 -2.92 -14.26 0.02
N ALA A 98 -3.57 -13.49 0.90
CA ALA A 98 -2.96 -12.31 1.53
C ALA A 98 -1.66 -12.64 2.30
N ASP A 99 -1.64 -13.78 3.00
CA ASP A 99 -0.49 -14.30 3.75
C ASP A 99 0.68 -14.78 2.85
N GLN A 100 0.42 -14.97 1.56
CA GLN A 100 1.42 -15.43 0.58
C GLN A 100 2.05 -14.27 -0.21
N ILE A 101 1.57 -13.03 -0.05
CA ILE A 101 2.13 -11.87 -0.74
C ILE A 101 3.51 -11.56 -0.15
N PRO A 102 4.59 -11.50 -0.96
CA PRO A 102 5.90 -11.11 -0.46
C PRO A 102 5.88 -9.68 0.12
N LEU A 103 6.41 -9.48 1.33
CA LEU A 103 6.45 -8.17 1.99
C LEU A 103 7.08 -7.06 1.13
N ALA A 104 8.04 -7.41 0.27
CA ALA A 104 8.67 -6.46 -0.65
C ALA A 104 7.71 -5.88 -1.69
N GLN A 105 6.55 -6.49 -1.92
CA GLN A 105 5.48 -5.97 -2.77
C GLN A 105 4.47 -5.09 -2.02
N LEU A 106 4.53 -5.07 -0.68
CA LEU A 106 3.64 -4.26 0.17
C LEU A 106 4.25 -2.91 0.54
N MET A 107 5.45 -2.60 0.06
CA MET A 107 6.16 -1.36 0.30
C MET A 107 6.80 -0.89 -0.99
N GLY A 108 6.64 0.39 -1.32
CA GLY A 108 7.21 0.96 -2.53
C GLY A 108 6.93 2.44 -2.64
N SER A 109 7.48 3.05 -3.69
CA SER A 109 7.08 4.40 -4.10
C SER A 109 5.64 4.37 -4.60
N ALA A 110 4.86 5.41 -4.26
CA ALA A 110 3.51 5.59 -4.75
C ALA A 110 3.39 6.95 -5.44
N VAL A 111 2.50 7.04 -6.42
CA VAL A 111 2.16 8.31 -7.07
C VAL A 111 0.74 8.72 -6.72
N VAL A 112 0.57 10.02 -6.46
CA VAL A 112 -0.75 10.63 -6.26
C VAL A 112 -1.24 11.22 -7.56
N VAL A 113 -2.31 10.65 -8.11
CA VAL A 113 -3.02 11.23 -9.27
C VAL A 113 -4.24 11.97 -8.74
N ASP A 114 -4.17 13.30 -8.72
CA ASP A 114 -5.25 14.14 -8.23
C ASP A 114 -6.33 14.32 -9.31
N VAL A 115 -7.50 13.75 -9.04
CA VAL A 115 -8.72 13.89 -9.86
C VAL A 115 -9.88 14.48 -9.07
N SER A 116 -9.62 15.04 -7.89
CA SER A 116 -10.62 15.52 -6.94
C SER A 116 -11.66 16.43 -7.60
N VAL A 117 -11.22 17.44 -8.37
CA VAL A 117 -12.11 18.37 -9.09
C VAL A 117 -12.96 17.65 -10.14
N LYS A 118 -12.37 16.72 -10.89
CA LYS A 118 -13.07 16.00 -11.97
C LYS A 118 -14.10 15.03 -11.40
N ALA A 119 -13.76 14.33 -10.31
CA ALA A 119 -14.65 13.42 -9.59
C ALA A 119 -15.81 14.17 -8.91
N ALA A 120 -15.56 15.36 -8.37
CA ALA A 120 -16.62 16.19 -7.78
C ALA A 120 -17.66 16.66 -8.82
N GLN A 121 -17.24 16.85 -10.06
CA GLN A 121 -18.12 17.25 -11.17
C GLN A 121 -18.82 16.06 -11.82
N ASN A 122 -18.16 14.90 -11.86
CA ASN A 122 -18.67 13.67 -12.44
C ASN A 122 -18.28 12.48 -11.55
N PRO A 123 -19.22 11.89 -10.80
CA PRO A 123 -18.94 10.74 -9.94
C PRO A 123 -18.50 9.50 -10.73
N ASP A 124 -18.76 9.44 -12.04
CA ASP A 124 -18.35 8.37 -12.95
C ASP A 124 -17.11 8.74 -13.78
N TYR A 125 -16.31 9.73 -13.35
CA TYR A 125 -15.07 10.11 -14.05
C TYR A 125 -14.07 8.95 -14.11
N GLN A 126 -13.55 8.66 -15.30
CA GLN A 126 -12.59 7.59 -15.53
C GLN A 126 -11.21 8.16 -15.84
N VAL A 127 -10.19 7.67 -15.14
CA VAL A 127 -8.78 7.97 -15.46
C VAL A 127 -8.41 7.20 -16.73
N THR A 128 -7.90 7.91 -17.74
CA THR A 128 -7.43 7.30 -18.99
C THR A 128 -5.91 7.19 -19.00
N VAL A 129 -5.41 6.15 -19.67
CA VAL A 129 -3.97 5.91 -19.82
C VAL A 129 -3.46 6.70 -21.03
N GLU A 130 -3.30 8.02 -20.89
CA GLU A 130 -2.31 8.70 -21.72
C GLU A 130 -0.92 8.41 -21.13
N ARG A 131 -0.36 7.30 -21.64
CA ARG A 131 0.94 6.67 -21.35
C ARG A 131 1.80 7.39 -20.29
N SER A 132 1.55 7.10 -19.02
CA SER A 132 2.52 7.28 -17.95
C SER A 132 2.70 5.93 -17.24
N ALA A 133 3.97 5.51 -17.13
CA ALA A 133 4.39 4.20 -16.61
C ALA A 133 4.39 4.20 -15.08
N LEU A 134 3.23 4.36 -14.47
CA LEU A 134 3.11 4.49 -13.01
C LEU A 134 2.77 3.15 -12.37
N ASP A 135 3.68 2.71 -11.51
CA ASP A 135 3.47 1.65 -10.53
C ASP A 135 2.72 2.27 -9.33
N GLN A 136 1.64 1.61 -8.90
CA GLN A 136 0.75 1.98 -7.78
C GLN A 136 0.22 3.44 -7.78
N THR A 137 -1.04 3.62 -8.17
CA THR A 137 -1.72 4.93 -8.13
C THR A 137 -2.59 5.06 -6.87
N ILE A 138 -2.36 6.11 -6.09
CA ILE A 138 -3.23 6.52 -4.98
C ILE A 138 -4.03 7.75 -5.43
N VAL A 139 -5.36 7.67 -5.37
CA VAL A 139 -6.23 8.83 -5.58
C VAL A 139 -6.54 9.45 -4.22
N ARG A 140 -6.21 10.73 -4.01
CA ARG A 140 -6.57 11.45 -2.77
C ARG A 140 -7.83 12.30 -2.98
N PRO A 141 -8.84 12.23 -2.11
CA PRO A 141 -9.89 13.24 -2.06
C PRO A 141 -9.50 14.47 -1.22
N ASP A 142 -10.21 15.58 -1.44
CA ASP A 142 -10.04 16.88 -0.79
C ASP A 142 -10.22 16.81 0.75
N SER A 143 -9.32 17.48 1.49
CA SER A 143 -9.26 17.55 2.95
C SER A 143 -10.27 18.52 3.61
N SER A 144 -11.13 19.20 2.85
CA SER A 144 -11.97 20.30 3.35
C SER A 144 -13.48 20.03 3.48
N LEU A 145 -13.97 18.80 3.21
CA LEU A 145 -15.42 18.55 3.11
C LEU A 145 -16.07 17.94 4.37
N PRO A 146 -17.33 18.31 4.71
CA PRO A 146 -17.89 18.16 6.05
C PRO A 146 -18.70 16.88 6.31
N ALA A 147 -18.91 16.01 5.31
CA ALA A 147 -19.64 14.73 5.40
C ALA A 147 -19.42 13.90 4.11
N PRO A 148 -19.63 12.56 4.12
CA PRO A 148 -18.82 11.60 3.38
C PRO A 148 -19.09 11.64 1.87
N SER A 149 -18.12 12.17 1.12
CA SER A 149 -18.00 11.89 -0.30
C SER A 149 -17.43 10.49 -0.47
N ARG A 150 -18.10 9.70 -1.31
CA ARG A 150 -17.69 8.37 -1.76
C ARG A 150 -16.34 8.49 -2.44
N THR A 151 -15.31 7.90 -1.87
CA THR A 151 -14.06 7.70 -2.60
C THR A 151 -13.42 6.44 -2.06
N ASP A 152 -13.59 5.36 -2.82
CA ASP A 152 -12.80 4.16 -2.63
C ASP A 152 -11.35 4.53 -2.94
N ALA A 153 -10.42 4.13 -2.06
CA ALA A 153 -9.03 4.02 -2.45
C ALA A 153 -8.94 2.87 -3.46
N ALA A 154 -9.20 3.17 -4.73
CA ALA A 154 -9.04 2.20 -5.80
C ALA A 154 -7.54 1.98 -6.00
N SER A 155 -6.99 0.93 -5.38
CA SER A 155 -5.83 0.25 -5.94
C SER A 155 -6.33 -0.40 -7.23
N CYS A 156 -6.12 0.26 -8.37
CA CYS A 156 -6.26 -0.42 -9.65
C CYS A 156 -5.22 -1.54 -9.63
N ALA A 157 -5.68 -2.80 -9.51
CA ALA A 157 -4.82 -3.96 -9.71
C ALA A 157 -4.14 -3.82 -11.08
N VAL A 158 -2.87 -3.41 -11.08
CA VAL A 158 -2.05 -3.45 -12.28
C VAL A 158 -1.82 -4.93 -12.57
N SER A 159 -1.95 -5.32 -13.84
CA SER A 159 -1.73 -6.71 -14.25
C SER A 159 -0.39 -7.20 -13.71
N PRO A 160 -0.29 -8.44 -13.20
CA PRO A 160 0.97 -8.93 -12.63
C PRO A 160 2.07 -8.77 -13.68
N THR A 161 3.15 -8.10 -13.30
CA THR A 161 4.35 -7.97 -14.12
C THR A 161 4.84 -9.37 -14.47
N PHE A 162 4.70 -9.77 -15.72
CA PHE A 162 5.20 -11.06 -16.20
C PHE A 162 6.52 -10.83 -16.93
N THR A 163 7.56 -11.50 -16.45
CA THR A 163 8.82 -11.62 -17.18
C THR A 163 8.73 -12.85 -18.07
N ASP A 164 8.71 -12.63 -19.37
CA ASP A 164 8.93 -13.71 -20.32
C ASP A 164 10.39 -14.15 -20.23
N THR A 165 10.62 -15.36 -19.72
CA THR A 165 11.95 -15.93 -19.49
C THR A 165 12.70 -16.24 -20.79
N GLU A 166 12.00 -16.29 -21.92
CA GLU A 166 12.59 -16.61 -23.22
C GLU A 166 13.06 -15.36 -23.98
N SER A 167 12.30 -14.26 -23.91
CA SER A 167 12.66 -12.99 -24.55
C SER A 167 13.34 -11.97 -23.63
N GLY A 168 13.37 -12.21 -22.31
CA GLY A 168 13.89 -11.27 -21.32
C GLY A 168 13.09 -9.97 -21.21
N LYS A 169 11.92 -9.90 -21.87
CA LYS A 169 11.10 -8.70 -21.92
C LYS A 169 10.19 -8.67 -20.70
N THR A 170 10.44 -7.68 -19.84
CA THR A 170 9.50 -7.34 -18.77
C THR A 170 8.44 -6.43 -19.37
N THR A 171 7.20 -6.90 -19.38
CA THR A 171 6.06 -6.06 -19.78
C THR A 171 5.39 -5.57 -18.50
N THR A 172 5.51 -4.27 -18.27
CA THR A 172 4.87 -3.52 -17.16
C THR A 172 3.51 -3.00 -17.60
#